data_AF-A0AAE2CC56-F1
#
_entry.id   AF-A0AAE2CC56-F1
#
_cell.length_a   1.000
_cell.length_b   1.000
_cell.length_c   1.000
_cell.angle_alpha   90.00
_cell.angle_beta   90.00
_cell.angle_gamma   90.00
#
_symmetry.space_group_name_H-M   'P 1'
#
loop_
_entity.id
_entity.type
_entity.pdbx_description
1 polymer ?
#
loop_
_entity_poly.entity_id
_entity_poly.type
_entity_poly.pdbx_seq_one_letter_code
_entity_poly.pdbx_strand_id
1 'polypeptide(L)'
;MWEKLLELGQLLNMPWLILGDFNYVKSSEEKQLGVAPTWYELKDFVDCCLALGLHDAPTTSCYYTWSSNNDSNPVWCKLDRVLLNNEWLEAGVHYDAHFSPPRCLSDHSPSIVSLFDPFAPKPKPFRFFNMWVDHPDFLATVESHWNMNVEGTAQFSLCRKLKALKGPLKAKEADLALQDAQIQLESNPENAAIRGSLENAARSSILAITKSDGTVVTTTAEIGQEFIAYYTSLLGTEARTIPVDSGVVDTLWVKWVNEVYLRGASVCDWQSKKGDSPLLRRLADIQDKLITAFGTSEVAVEHMGAWSNLKGLETSKAYEYFPPKLARQPWKAAIWKAFIPPKYSFILWLGLRGRLATRDRLAFLDEEHSCSLCINTMESAEHLYFACPFSNYVWSHIRQWLSITRRMFTIHSAVKWLKKEKTGSSVQNKARTLALACTVCSLWRHRNEIIFEGKAPNPDGLIACIKITVCRIIFALFPYGF
;
A
#
# COMPACT_ATOMS: atom_id res chain seq x y z
N MET A 1 40.88 2.57 6.70
CA MET A 1 39.51 2.35 6.18
C MET A 1 38.73 3.65 6.14
N TRP A 2 38.62 4.37 7.27
CA TRP A 2 37.88 5.62 7.40
C TRP A 2 38.34 6.74 6.47
N GLU A 3 39.65 6.92 6.25
CA GLU A 3 40.17 7.91 5.30
C GLU A 3 39.65 7.69 3.88
N LYS A 4 39.66 6.44 3.38
CA LYS A 4 39.10 6.09 2.07
C LYS A 4 37.59 6.32 2.01
N LEU A 5 36.89 6.07 3.12
CA LEU A 5 35.45 6.32 3.19
C LEU A 5 35.14 7.82 3.17
N LEU A 6 35.97 8.63 3.84
CA LEU A 6 35.91 10.09 3.80
C LEU A 6 36.16 10.63 2.39
N GLU A 7 37.22 10.17 1.73
CA GLU A 7 37.53 10.53 0.35
C GLU A 7 36.38 10.19 -0.60
N LEU A 8 35.82 8.97 -0.51
CA LEU A 8 34.70 8.55 -1.35
C LEU A 8 33.43 9.35 -1.04
N GLY A 9 33.08 9.51 0.23
CA GLY A 9 31.86 10.20 0.65
C GLY A 9 31.85 11.68 0.27
N GLN A 10 33.01 12.36 0.34
CA GLN A 10 33.14 13.77 -0.06
C GLN A 10 32.99 13.98 -1.57
N LEU A 11 33.16 12.94 -2.39
CA LEU A 11 32.97 13.01 -3.85
C LEU A 11 31.51 12.78 -4.27
N LEU A 12 30.66 12.29 -3.37
CA LEU A 12 29.29 11.87 -3.67
C LEU A 12 28.27 12.96 -3.29
N ASN A 13 27.82 13.75 -4.28
CA ASN A 13 26.73 14.73 -4.09
C ASN A 13 25.35 14.13 -4.44
N MET A 14 25.06 12.91 -3.96
CA MET A 14 23.80 12.22 -4.22
C MET A 14 23.37 11.37 -3.03
N PRO A 15 22.11 10.94 -2.90
CA PRO A 15 21.71 9.94 -1.91
C PRO A 15 22.53 8.66 -2.05
N TRP A 16 23.19 8.22 -0.98
CA TRP A 16 23.91 6.96 -0.93
C TRP A 16 23.76 6.26 0.42
N LEU A 17 23.94 4.94 0.41
CA LEU A 17 24.02 4.15 1.63
C LEU A 17 25.21 3.22 1.61
N ILE A 18 25.65 2.83 2.79
CA ILE A 18 26.62 1.76 3.00
C ILE A 18 25.96 0.67 3.86
N LEU A 19 26.18 -0.58 3.47
CA LEU A 19 25.81 -1.74 4.24
C LEU A 19 27.04 -2.62 4.43
N GLY A 20 27.22 -3.14 5.64
CA GLY A 20 28.20 -4.19 5.90
C GLY A 20 28.58 -4.32 7.36
N ASP A 21 29.54 -5.21 7.61
CA ASP A 21 30.23 -5.35 8.88
C ASP A 21 31.29 -4.26 9.02
N PHE A 22 31.09 -3.36 9.98
CA PHE A 22 32.05 -2.31 10.28
C PHE A 22 33.08 -2.77 11.30
N ASN A 23 32.83 -3.81 12.09
CA ASN A 23 33.60 -4.23 13.26
C ASN A 23 33.74 -3.15 14.36
N TYR A 24 32.89 -2.11 14.35
CA TYR A 24 32.87 -1.05 15.37
C TYR A 24 31.46 -0.77 15.88
N VAL A 25 31.39 -0.49 17.19
CA VAL A 25 30.21 0.10 17.83
C VAL A 25 30.31 1.63 17.84
N LYS A 26 29.19 2.35 17.99
CA LYS A 26 29.14 3.82 18.11
C LYS A 26 29.05 4.28 19.56
N SER A 27 28.61 3.41 20.46
CA SER A 27 28.51 3.72 21.88
C SER A 27 28.75 2.48 22.76
N SER A 28 28.93 2.70 24.06
CA SER A 28 29.11 1.62 25.04
C SER A 28 27.90 0.70 25.15
N GLU A 29 26.70 1.22 24.92
CA GLU A 29 25.43 0.50 25.06
C GLU A 29 25.19 -0.51 23.92
N GLU A 30 25.91 -0.34 22.81
CA GLU A 30 25.87 -1.22 21.65
C GLU A 30 26.74 -2.49 21.83
N LYS A 31 27.29 -2.70 23.04
CA LYS A 31 27.99 -3.91 23.48
C LYS A 31 27.45 -4.40 24.83
N GLN A 32 27.08 -5.68 24.93
CA GLN A 32 26.53 -6.31 26.13
C GLN A 32 27.44 -7.43 26.64
N LEU A 33 27.48 -7.60 27.98
CA LEU A 33 28.13 -8.73 28.68
C LEU A 33 29.65 -8.87 28.46
N GLY A 34 30.29 -7.85 27.87
CA GLY A 34 31.74 -7.75 27.70
C GLY A 34 32.31 -6.44 28.27
N VAL A 35 33.62 -6.26 28.18
CA VAL A 35 34.28 -5.01 28.58
C VAL A 35 33.77 -3.86 27.72
N ALA A 36 33.28 -2.80 28.38
CA ALA A 36 32.79 -1.60 27.72
C ALA A 36 33.91 -0.96 26.88
N PRO A 37 33.63 -0.58 25.63
CA PRO A 37 34.62 0.08 24.79
C PRO A 37 34.94 1.47 25.34
N THR A 38 36.21 1.85 25.24
CA THR A 38 36.68 3.19 25.58
C THR A 38 36.36 4.18 24.46
N TRP A 39 36.24 5.47 24.79
CA TRP A 39 36.01 6.51 23.77
C TRP A 39 37.07 6.49 22.66
N TYR A 40 38.34 6.20 22.99
CA TYR A 40 39.42 6.12 22.00
C TYR A 40 39.20 5.02 20.95
N GLU A 41 38.57 3.91 21.33
CA GLU A 41 38.23 2.82 20.41
C GLU A 41 37.04 3.16 19.49
N LEU A 42 36.17 4.07 19.92
CA LEU A 42 34.98 4.50 19.17
C LEU A 42 35.24 5.69 18.25
N LYS A 43 36.18 6.55 18.66
CA LYS A 43 36.39 7.91 18.14
C LYS A 43 36.48 7.95 16.62
N ASP A 44 37.32 7.12 16.02
CA ASP A 44 37.59 7.21 14.58
C ASP A 44 36.35 6.88 13.73
N PHE A 45 35.54 5.90 14.17
CA PHE A 45 34.32 5.54 13.48
C PHE A 45 33.21 6.59 13.66
N VAL A 46 33.06 7.11 14.89
CA VAL A 46 32.10 8.15 15.21
C VAL A 46 32.42 9.45 14.46
N ASP A 47 33.68 9.88 14.47
CA ASP A 47 34.15 11.07 13.75
C ASP A 47 33.92 10.93 12.24
N CYS A 48 34.20 9.74 11.68
CA CYS A 48 33.94 9.45 10.26
C CYS A 48 32.45 9.56 9.92
N CYS A 49 31.57 9.00 10.75
CA CYS A 49 30.12 9.10 10.55
C CYS A 49 29.65 10.56 10.62
N LEU A 50 30.15 11.32 11.59
CA LEU A 50 29.79 12.73 11.75
C LEU A 50 30.25 13.57 10.55
N ALA A 51 31.49 13.38 10.09
CA ALA A 51 32.05 14.11 8.96
C ALA A 51 31.32 13.84 7.63
N LEU A 52 30.77 12.63 7.47
CA LEU A 52 30.01 12.23 6.28
C LEU A 52 28.49 12.38 6.42
N GLY A 53 28.00 12.82 7.59
CA GLY A 53 26.56 12.89 7.86
C GLY A 53 25.86 11.54 7.77
N LEU A 54 26.50 10.47 8.26
CA LEU A 54 26.00 9.09 8.20
C LEU A 54 25.15 8.74 9.43
N HIS A 55 23.92 8.29 9.17
CA HIS A 55 22.93 7.89 10.16
C HIS A 55 22.62 6.40 10.06
N ASP A 56 22.42 5.74 11.20
CA ASP A 56 21.88 4.37 11.20
C ASP A 56 20.44 4.40 10.66
N ALA A 57 20.16 3.54 9.68
CA ALA A 57 18.79 3.26 9.29
C ALA A 57 18.05 2.57 10.46
N PRO A 58 16.82 3.00 10.81
CA PRO A 58 15.94 2.23 11.68
C PRO A 58 15.88 0.75 11.28
N THR A 59 16.14 -0.14 12.24
CA THR A 59 16.15 -1.58 12.03
C THR A 59 14.91 -2.25 12.61
N THR A 60 14.39 -3.25 11.90
CA THR A 60 13.38 -4.18 12.43
C THR A 60 14.03 -5.48 12.87
N SER A 61 13.50 -6.09 13.94
CA SER A 61 14.01 -7.32 14.57
C SER A 61 15.28 -7.11 15.42
N CYS A 62 16.43 -7.70 15.06
CA CYS A 62 17.56 -7.82 15.97
C CYS A 62 18.38 -6.53 16.04
N TYR A 63 18.57 -6.02 17.27
CA TYR A 63 19.40 -4.83 17.52
C TYR A 63 20.91 -5.16 17.55
N TYR A 64 21.28 -6.28 18.18
CA TYR A 64 22.65 -6.80 18.15
C TYR A 64 22.80 -7.74 16.95
N THR A 65 23.84 -7.50 16.15
CA THR A 65 24.05 -8.19 14.88
C THR A 65 25.17 -9.22 14.94
N TRP A 66 25.96 -9.21 16.00
CA TRP A 66 27.02 -10.18 16.23
C TRP A 66 26.93 -10.75 17.64
N SER A 67 27.27 -12.03 17.78
CA SER A 67 27.38 -12.68 19.08
C SER A 67 28.60 -13.60 19.14
N SER A 68 29.32 -13.59 20.26
CA SER A 68 30.45 -14.51 20.45
C SER A 68 29.97 -15.96 20.52
N ASN A 69 30.70 -16.92 19.96
CA ASN A 69 30.39 -18.37 20.04
C ASN A 69 30.60 -19.01 21.43
N ASN A 70 30.45 -18.25 22.51
CA ASN A 70 30.51 -18.73 23.89
C ASN A 70 29.09 -18.78 24.46
N ASP A 71 28.61 -19.98 24.80
CA ASP A 71 27.26 -20.19 25.33
C ASP A 71 27.16 -19.86 26.83
N SER A 72 28.26 -19.96 27.56
CA SER A 72 28.30 -19.72 29.01
C SER A 72 28.38 -18.24 29.37
N ASN A 73 28.99 -17.43 28.51
CA ASN A 73 29.06 -15.97 28.66
C ASN A 73 29.07 -15.28 27.29
N PRO A 74 27.90 -15.16 26.63
CA PRO A 74 27.82 -14.61 25.29
C PRO A 74 27.96 -13.09 25.31
N VAL A 75 28.93 -12.56 24.55
CA VAL A 75 29.05 -11.13 24.25
C VAL A 75 28.22 -10.81 23.01
N TRP A 76 27.48 -9.70 23.05
CA TRP A 76 26.65 -9.24 21.94
C TRP A 76 27.09 -7.84 21.50
N CYS A 77 27.24 -7.64 20.20
CA CYS A 77 27.68 -6.37 19.61
C CYS A 77 26.81 -5.99 18.42
N LYS A 78 26.64 -4.69 18.19
CA LYS A 78 26.09 -4.13 16.94
C LYS A 78 27.22 -3.72 16.00
N LEU A 79 27.70 -4.66 15.18
CA LEU A 79 28.85 -4.47 14.28
C LEU A 79 28.42 -4.22 12.83
N ASP A 80 27.32 -4.84 12.41
CA ASP A 80 26.77 -4.76 11.08
C ASP A 80 25.79 -3.58 11.00
N ARG A 81 25.95 -2.72 9.99
CA ARG A 81 25.18 -1.47 9.90
C ARG A 81 24.71 -1.19 8.49
N VAL A 82 23.56 -0.52 8.45
CA VAL A 82 23.00 0.15 7.27
C VAL A 82 23.10 1.65 7.57
N LEU A 83 24.04 2.34 6.95
CA LEU A 83 24.29 3.77 7.15
C LEU A 83 23.84 4.57 5.93
N LEU A 84 23.08 5.65 6.16
CA LEU A 84 22.52 6.53 5.15
C LEU A 84 23.11 7.94 5.30
N ASN A 85 23.40 8.63 4.21
CA ASN A 85 23.83 10.04 4.28
C ASN A 85 22.64 11.01 4.42
N ASN A 86 22.93 12.27 4.74
CA ASN A 86 21.93 13.34 4.87
C ASN A 86 21.06 13.49 3.60
N GLU A 87 21.67 13.44 2.41
CA GLU A 87 20.99 13.58 1.14
C GLU A 87 19.93 12.49 0.92
N TRP A 88 20.13 11.29 1.49
CA TRP A 88 19.13 10.22 1.47
C TRP A 88 17.89 10.58 2.29
N LEU A 89 18.09 11.15 3.49
CA LEU A 89 17.01 11.59 4.38
C LEU A 89 16.25 12.76 3.76
N GLU A 90 16.96 13.74 3.21
CA GLU A 90 16.38 14.91 2.54
C GLU A 90 15.59 14.55 1.29
N ALA A 91 16.04 13.55 0.53
CA ALA A 91 15.35 13.06 -0.65
C ALA A 91 14.04 12.31 -0.33
N GLY A 92 13.77 12.00 0.96
CA GLY A 92 12.55 11.32 1.39
C GLY A 92 12.39 9.93 0.77
N VAL A 93 13.50 9.26 0.45
CA VAL A 93 13.51 7.95 -0.20
C VAL A 93 13.14 6.89 0.83
N HIS A 94 12.12 6.08 0.55
CA HIS A 94 11.75 4.98 1.44
C HIS A 94 12.86 3.92 1.54
N TYR A 95 13.13 3.49 2.76
CA TYR A 95 14.04 2.40 3.10
C TYR A 95 13.49 1.62 4.30
N ASP A 96 13.78 0.33 4.37
CA ASP A 96 13.55 -0.52 5.54
C ASP A 96 14.76 -1.45 5.69
N ALA A 97 15.31 -1.55 6.91
CA ALA A 97 16.44 -2.42 7.21
C ALA A 97 15.97 -3.50 8.19
N HIS A 98 16.20 -4.76 7.84
CA HIS A 98 15.85 -5.91 8.66
C HIS A 98 17.10 -6.73 8.97
N PHE A 99 17.31 -7.06 10.25
CA PHE A 99 18.38 -7.96 10.69
C PHE A 99 17.77 -9.26 11.23
N SER A 100 18.13 -10.37 10.59
CA SER A 100 17.73 -11.71 11.02
C SER A 100 18.50 -12.14 12.28
N PRO A 101 17.98 -13.08 13.09
CA PRO A 101 18.69 -13.58 14.27
C PRO A 101 20.09 -14.13 13.93
N PRO A 102 21.13 -13.78 14.71
CA PRO A 102 22.46 -14.37 14.57
C PRO A 102 22.44 -15.83 15.07
N ARG A 103 23.50 -16.59 14.79
CA ARG A 103 23.73 -18.01 15.14
C ARG A 103 22.89 -19.06 14.41
N CYS A 104 22.00 -18.65 13.49
CA CYS A 104 21.31 -19.62 12.63
C CYS A 104 22.24 -20.18 11.54
N LEU A 105 23.05 -19.32 10.92
CA LEU A 105 23.97 -19.66 9.83
C LEU A 105 25.38 -19.06 9.99
N SER A 106 25.54 -18.05 10.84
CA SER A 106 26.79 -17.35 11.15
C SER A 106 26.66 -16.70 12.52
N ASP A 107 27.79 -16.38 13.16
CA ASP A 107 27.89 -15.52 14.33
C ASP A 107 27.45 -14.07 14.07
N HIS A 108 27.33 -13.67 12.79
CA HIS A 108 26.70 -12.45 12.32
C HIS A 108 25.25 -12.65 11.86
N SER A 109 24.46 -11.58 11.99
CA SER A 109 23.09 -11.44 11.53
C SER A 109 23.05 -11.04 10.06
N PRO A 110 22.40 -11.82 9.17
CA PRO A 110 22.14 -11.39 7.81
C PRO A 110 21.26 -10.13 7.79
N SER A 111 21.70 -9.12 7.02
CA SER A 111 20.95 -7.88 6.80
C SER A 111 20.19 -7.91 5.47
N ILE A 112 18.91 -7.55 5.49
CA ILE A 112 18.09 -7.33 4.30
C ILE A 112 17.68 -5.86 4.28
N VAL A 113 18.05 -5.15 3.22
CA VAL A 113 17.66 -3.75 3.04
C VAL A 113 16.68 -3.64 1.88
N SER A 114 15.46 -3.21 2.17
CA SER A 114 14.42 -2.95 1.19
C SER A 114 14.43 -1.48 0.82
N LEU A 115 15.02 -1.16 -0.33
CA LEU A 115 15.09 0.19 -0.85
C LEU A 115 13.94 0.47 -1.81
N PHE A 116 13.46 1.72 -1.81
CA PHE A 116 12.52 2.23 -2.81
C PHE A 116 11.14 1.55 -2.79
N ASP A 117 10.70 0.97 -1.67
CA ASP A 117 9.35 0.42 -1.56
C ASP A 117 8.30 1.55 -1.40
N PRO A 118 7.37 1.77 -2.35
CA PRO A 118 6.30 2.77 -2.19
C PRO A 118 5.22 2.32 -1.20
N PHE A 119 5.34 1.13 -0.62
CA PHE A 119 4.46 0.65 0.42
C PHE A 119 5.04 1.01 1.79
N ALA A 120 5.01 2.30 2.14
CA ALA A 120 4.68 2.63 3.54
C ALA A 120 3.51 1.70 3.92
N PRO A 121 3.55 0.98 5.06
CA PRO A 121 2.52 0.02 5.38
C PRO A 121 1.20 0.76 5.29
N LYS A 122 0.42 0.47 4.25
CA LYS A 122 -0.90 1.07 4.09
C LYS A 122 -1.59 0.79 5.41
N PRO A 123 -2.30 1.76 6.02
CA PRO A 123 -3.07 1.48 7.22
C PRO A 123 -3.87 0.22 6.94
N LYS A 124 -3.55 -0.85 7.68
CA LYS A 124 -4.09 -2.17 7.38
C LYS A 124 -5.62 -2.01 7.37
N PRO A 125 -6.32 -2.47 6.31
CA PRO A 125 -7.76 -2.38 6.29
C PRO A 125 -8.27 -3.06 7.57
N PHE A 126 -9.19 -2.39 8.25
CA PHE A 126 -9.84 -2.96 9.43
C PHE A 126 -10.41 -4.33 9.05
N ARG A 127 -9.98 -5.37 9.77
CA ARG A 127 -10.51 -6.72 9.67
C ARG A 127 -11.33 -6.97 10.91
N PHE A 128 -12.55 -7.46 10.69
CA PHE A 128 -13.37 -7.95 11.79
C PHE A 128 -12.84 -9.33 12.19
N PHE A 129 -12.50 -9.50 13.47
CA PHE A 129 -12.11 -10.80 14.00
C PHE A 129 -13.33 -11.45 14.65
N ASN A 130 -13.59 -12.71 14.31
CA ASN A 130 -14.75 -13.44 14.84
C ASN A 130 -14.71 -13.54 16.38
N MET A 131 -13.51 -13.61 16.99
CA MET A 131 -13.33 -13.62 18.44
C MET A 131 -13.95 -12.42 19.16
N TRP A 132 -14.14 -11.27 18.49
CA TRP A 132 -14.77 -10.12 19.11
C TRP A 132 -16.23 -10.37 19.44
N VAL A 133 -16.90 -11.27 18.72
CA VAL A 133 -18.30 -11.64 18.98
C VAL A 133 -18.45 -12.29 20.36
N ASP A 134 -17.43 -13.01 20.79
CA ASP A 134 -17.41 -13.75 22.05
C ASP A 134 -17.00 -12.86 23.25
N HIS A 135 -16.57 -11.62 22.99
CA HIS A 135 -16.25 -10.68 24.06
C HIS A 135 -17.52 -10.29 24.82
N PRO A 136 -17.58 -10.36 26.17
CA PRO A 136 -18.79 -10.10 26.96
C PRO A 136 -19.48 -8.77 26.63
N ASP A 137 -18.70 -7.69 26.49
CA ASP A 137 -19.25 -6.37 26.16
C ASP A 137 -19.44 -6.11 24.65
N PHE A 138 -19.29 -7.10 23.77
CA PHE A 138 -19.40 -6.91 22.32
C PHE A 138 -20.75 -6.34 21.92
N LEU A 139 -21.84 -7.00 22.34
CA LEU A 139 -23.20 -6.58 21.99
C LEU A 139 -23.51 -5.19 22.56
N ALA A 140 -23.13 -4.91 23.81
CA ALA A 140 -23.31 -3.59 24.42
C ALA A 140 -22.52 -2.49 23.67
N THR A 141 -21.31 -2.81 23.20
CA THR A 141 -20.48 -1.89 22.40
C THR A 141 -21.13 -1.62 21.04
N VAL A 142 -21.65 -2.66 20.38
CA VAL A 142 -22.36 -2.51 19.10
C VAL A 142 -23.63 -1.67 19.28
N GLU A 143 -24.45 -1.99 20.28
CA GLU A 143 -25.74 -1.34 20.54
C GLU A 143 -25.58 0.16 20.85
N SER A 144 -24.65 0.51 21.73
CA SER A 144 -24.36 1.92 22.07
C SER A 144 -23.95 2.75 20.85
N HIS A 145 -23.16 2.18 19.94
CA HIS A 145 -22.72 2.87 18.71
C HIS A 145 -23.78 2.82 17.61
N TRP A 146 -24.63 1.80 17.61
CA TRP A 146 -25.73 1.67 16.66
C TRP A 146 -26.84 2.67 16.94
N ASN A 147 -27.07 3.01 18.21
CA ASN A 147 -28.10 3.96 18.64
C ASN A 147 -27.63 5.43 18.62
N MET A 148 -26.41 5.71 18.16
CA MET A 148 -25.94 7.08 17.99
C MET A 148 -26.84 7.88 17.04
N ASN A 149 -27.13 9.13 17.39
CA ASN A 149 -27.82 10.05 16.48
C ASN A 149 -26.81 10.61 15.46
N VAL A 150 -27.11 10.49 14.17
CA VAL A 150 -26.24 10.98 13.08
C VAL A 150 -27.12 11.68 12.05
N GLU A 151 -26.90 12.99 11.88
CA GLU A 151 -27.57 13.78 10.87
C GLU A 151 -27.05 13.47 9.47
N GLY A 152 -27.97 13.33 8.51
CA GLY A 152 -27.66 13.04 7.10
C GLY A 152 -28.55 11.94 6.53
N THR A 153 -28.19 11.44 5.35
CA THR A 153 -28.91 10.33 4.72
C THR A 153 -28.72 9.03 5.51
N ALA A 154 -29.64 8.09 5.37
CA ALA A 154 -29.56 6.82 6.09
C ALA A 154 -28.24 6.06 5.81
N GLN A 155 -27.72 6.13 4.59
CA GLN A 155 -26.42 5.52 4.23
C GLN A 155 -25.25 6.23 4.90
N PHE A 156 -25.30 7.56 4.98
CA PHE A 156 -24.30 8.33 5.72
C PHE A 156 -24.33 7.96 7.21
N SER A 157 -25.52 7.85 7.80
CA SER A 157 -25.72 7.41 9.18
C SER A 157 -25.10 6.03 9.45
N LEU A 158 -25.41 5.02 8.62
CA LEU A 158 -24.81 3.69 8.72
C LEU A 158 -23.29 3.72 8.62
N CYS A 159 -22.73 4.38 7.61
CA CYS A 159 -21.28 4.47 7.40
C CYS A 159 -20.57 5.13 8.59
N ARG A 160 -21.16 6.17 9.18
CA ARG A 160 -20.59 6.87 10.35
C ARG A 160 -20.66 6.00 11.60
N LYS A 161 -21.77 5.30 11.85
CA LYS A 161 -21.92 4.34 12.96
C LYS A 161 -20.91 3.19 12.86
N LEU A 162 -20.79 2.56 11.69
CA LEU A 162 -19.79 1.51 11.46
C LEU A 162 -18.35 2.03 11.56
N LYS A 163 -18.08 3.28 11.14
CA LYS A 163 -16.75 3.89 11.29
C LYS A 163 -16.42 4.19 12.75
N ALA A 164 -17.39 4.68 13.52
CA ALA A 164 -17.25 4.93 14.95
C ALA A 164 -16.98 3.62 15.72
N LEU A 165 -17.67 2.53 15.35
CA LEU A 165 -17.51 1.21 15.96
C LEU A 165 -16.11 0.59 15.78
N LYS A 166 -15.33 1.01 14.78
CA LYS A 166 -13.98 0.47 14.52
C LYS A 166 -12.99 0.74 15.66
N GLY A 167 -13.06 1.91 16.28
CA GLY A 167 -12.14 2.31 17.36
C GLY A 167 -12.29 1.40 18.58
N PRO A 168 -13.49 1.30 19.17
CA PRO A 168 -13.77 0.42 20.29
C PRO A 168 -13.42 -1.05 20.03
N LEU A 169 -13.74 -1.58 18.84
CA LEU A 169 -13.40 -2.97 18.50
C LEU A 169 -11.88 -3.20 18.42
N LYS A 170 -11.12 -2.22 17.93
CA LYS A 170 -9.64 -2.29 17.91
C LYS A 170 -9.02 -2.14 19.29
N ALA A 171 -9.61 -1.33 20.18
CA ALA A 171 -9.11 -1.21 21.56
C ALA A 171 -9.14 -2.57 22.27
N LYS A 172 -10.19 -3.37 22.01
CA LYS A 172 -10.31 -4.74 22.53
C LYS A 172 -9.25 -5.71 22.00
N GLU A 173 -8.72 -5.47 20.79
CA GLU A 173 -7.56 -6.22 20.26
C GLU A 173 -6.30 -5.98 21.11
N ALA A 174 -6.10 -4.74 21.56
CA ALA A 174 -4.97 -4.39 22.42
C ALA A 174 -5.13 -4.96 23.83
N ASP A 175 -6.34 -4.92 24.40
CA ASP A 175 -6.61 -5.44 25.74
C ASP A 175 -6.42 -6.97 25.81
N LEU A 176 -6.93 -7.71 24.81
CA LEU A 176 -6.73 -9.16 24.71
C LEU A 176 -5.26 -9.53 24.49
N ALA A 177 -4.53 -8.77 23.66
CA ALA A 177 -3.10 -8.98 23.44
C ALA A 177 -2.27 -8.67 24.71
N LEU A 178 -2.68 -7.67 25.50
CA LEU A 178 -2.04 -7.35 26.78
C LEU A 178 -2.29 -8.47 27.81
N GLN A 179 -3.50 -9.00 27.86
CA GLN A 179 -3.87 -10.10 28.76
C GLN A 179 -3.13 -11.40 28.41
N ASP A 180 -3.03 -11.74 27.13
CA ASP A 180 -2.24 -12.89 26.64
C ASP A 180 -0.74 -12.68 26.91
N ALA A 181 -0.22 -11.46 26.77
CA ALA A 181 1.18 -11.15 27.10
C ALA A 181 1.44 -11.27 28.61
N GLN A 182 0.50 -10.84 29.45
CA GLN A 182 0.59 -10.88 30.91
C GLN A 182 0.55 -12.32 31.45
N ILE A 183 -0.40 -13.13 30.99
CA ILE A 183 -0.55 -14.56 31.35
C ILE A 183 0.70 -15.34 30.93
N GLN A 184 1.33 -14.97 29.81
CA GLN A 184 2.53 -15.65 29.35
C GLN A 184 3.81 -15.23 30.05
N LEU A 185 3.94 -13.97 30.47
CA LEU A 185 5.03 -13.47 31.30
C LEU A 185 5.05 -14.11 32.69
N GLU A 186 3.88 -14.38 33.27
CA GLU A 186 3.75 -15.03 34.57
C GLU A 186 4.02 -16.54 34.54
N SER A 187 4.02 -17.16 33.35
CA SER A 187 4.12 -18.62 33.22
C SER A 187 5.51 -19.19 32.93
N ASN A 188 6.45 -18.46 32.29
CA ASN A 188 7.87 -18.87 32.22
C ASN A 188 8.83 -17.78 31.65
N PRO A 189 9.82 -17.26 32.41
CA PRO A 189 10.72 -16.18 31.95
C PRO A 189 11.71 -16.56 30.84
N GLU A 190 12.00 -17.84 30.62
CA GLU A 190 13.06 -18.28 29.67
C GLU A 190 12.62 -18.35 28.19
N ASN A 191 11.33 -18.18 27.88
CA ASN A 191 10.81 -18.37 26.52
C ASN A 191 10.86 -17.14 25.60
N ALA A 192 11.40 -16.00 26.06
CA ALA A 192 11.53 -14.80 25.23
C ALA A 192 12.41 -15.01 23.98
N ALA A 193 13.40 -15.90 24.05
CA ALA A 193 14.33 -16.17 22.95
C ALA A 193 13.75 -17.07 21.85
N ILE A 194 12.78 -17.94 22.17
CA ILE A 194 12.24 -18.93 21.22
C ILE A 194 11.20 -18.30 20.27
N ARG A 195 10.64 -17.13 20.64
CA ARG A 195 9.59 -16.46 19.87
C ARG A 195 10.05 -15.81 18.57
N GLY A 196 11.27 -15.28 18.51
CA GLY A 196 11.82 -14.63 17.31
C GLY A 196 11.92 -15.57 16.10
N SER A 197 12.16 -16.87 16.33
CA SER A 197 12.21 -17.87 15.27
C SER A 197 10.85 -18.45 14.88
N LEU A 198 9.84 -18.40 15.76
CA LEU A 198 8.51 -18.97 15.46
C LEU A 198 7.55 -17.98 14.78
N GLU A 199 7.73 -16.66 14.97
CA GLU A 199 6.86 -15.65 14.36
C GLU A 199 6.92 -15.61 12.82
N ASN A 200 8.01 -16.08 12.21
CA ASN A 200 8.12 -16.18 10.75
C ASN A 200 7.52 -17.48 10.17
N ALA A 201 7.45 -18.56 10.95
CA ALA A 201 6.83 -19.82 10.53
C ALA A 201 5.32 -19.89 10.83
N ALA A 202 4.84 -19.14 11.84
CA ALA A 202 3.45 -19.18 12.30
C ALA A 202 2.48 -18.28 11.53
N ARG A 203 2.95 -17.50 10.54
CA ARG A 203 2.08 -16.55 9.80
C ARG A 203 1.05 -17.22 8.87
N SER A 204 1.03 -18.55 8.75
CA SER A 204 0.02 -19.26 7.95
C SER A 204 -0.43 -20.65 8.47
N SER A 205 0.06 -21.12 9.63
CA SER A 205 -0.20 -22.49 10.08
C SER A 205 -0.28 -22.56 11.61
N ILE A 206 -1.37 -23.15 12.15
CA ILE A 206 -1.47 -23.49 13.57
C ILE A 206 -0.60 -24.73 13.80
N LEU A 207 0.49 -24.58 14.55
CA LEU A 207 1.50 -25.62 14.77
C LEU A 207 1.21 -26.49 16.01
N ALA A 208 0.44 -25.97 16.96
CA ALA A 208 0.00 -26.72 18.13
C ALA A 208 -1.27 -26.11 18.74
N ILE A 209 -2.13 -26.94 19.33
CA ILE A 209 -3.29 -26.52 20.13
C ILE A 209 -3.20 -27.22 21.48
N THR A 210 -3.49 -26.50 22.57
CA THR A 210 -3.61 -27.09 23.91
C THR A 210 -5.09 -27.37 24.19
N LYS A 211 -5.42 -28.62 24.51
CA LYS A 211 -6.77 -29.04 24.87
C LYS A 211 -7.18 -28.49 26.25
N SER A 212 -8.46 -28.56 26.56
CA SER A 212 -9.02 -28.15 27.85
C SER A 212 -8.52 -28.97 29.04
N ASP A 213 -7.95 -30.16 28.82
CA ASP A 213 -7.30 -31.00 29.83
C ASP A 213 -5.80 -30.71 30.02
N GLY A 214 -5.25 -29.73 29.29
CA GLY A 214 -3.84 -29.32 29.34
C GLY A 214 -2.91 -30.10 28.41
N THR A 215 -3.41 -31.06 27.62
CA THR A 215 -2.59 -31.81 26.66
C THR A 215 -2.33 -31.01 25.38
N VAL A 216 -1.09 -31.03 24.88
CA VAL A 216 -0.68 -30.28 23.67
C VAL A 216 -0.68 -31.20 22.45
N VAL A 217 -1.42 -30.82 21.42
CA VAL A 217 -1.54 -31.51 20.14
C VAL A 217 -0.76 -30.75 19.08
N THR A 218 0.12 -31.42 18.34
CA THR A 218 1.04 -30.79 17.38
C THR A 218 0.86 -31.29 15.94
N THR A 219 0.06 -32.33 15.71
CA THR A 219 -0.16 -32.86 14.35
C THR A 219 -1.36 -32.21 13.67
N THR A 220 -1.23 -31.85 12.40
CA THR A 220 -2.26 -31.11 11.65
C THR A 220 -3.61 -31.84 11.59
N ALA A 221 -3.61 -33.18 11.61
CA ALA A 221 -4.82 -33.99 11.59
C ALA A 221 -5.59 -33.93 12.92
N GLU A 222 -4.88 -34.05 14.04
CA GLU A 222 -5.48 -33.99 15.38
C GLU A 222 -5.88 -32.55 15.73
N ILE A 223 -5.09 -31.55 15.30
CA ILE A 223 -5.44 -30.13 15.36
C ILE A 223 -6.77 -29.88 14.63
N GLY A 224 -6.96 -30.45 13.44
CA GLY A 224 -8.21 -30.35 12.68
C GLY A 224 -9.40 -31.02 13.38
N GLN A 225 -9.20 -32.20 13.97
CA GLN A 225 -10.25 -32.91 14.72
C GLN A 225 -10.67 -32.16 15.98
N GLU A 226 -9.72 -31.62 16.73
CA GLU A 226 -10.00 -30.84 17.95
C GLU A 226 -10.77 -29.56 17.61
N PHE A 227 -10.43 -28.91 16.49
CA PHE A 227 -11.16 -27.76 15.98
C PHE A 227 -12.61 -28.13 15.65
N ILE A 228 -12.83 -29.22 14.92
CA ILE A 228 -14.18 -29.69 14.58
C ILE A 228 -14.96 -30.03 15.86
N ALA A 229 -14.37 -30.76 16.80
CA ALA A 229 -15.01 -31.14 18.06
C ALA A 229 -15.40 -29.92 18.90
N TYR A 230 -14.51 -28.93 19.02
CA TYR A 230 -14.78 -27.67 19.72
C TYR A 230 -15.95 -26.91 19.10
N TYR A 231 -15.97 -26.75 17.78
CA TYR A 231 -17.04 -26.01 17.11
C TYR A 231 -18.36 -26.80 17.03
N THR A 232 -18.33 -28.13 16.92
CA THR A 232 -19.53 -28.97 17.02
C THR A 232 -20.14 -28.90 18.44
N SER A 233 -19.30 -28.85 19.47
CA SER A 233 -19.74 -28.63 20.86
C SER A 233 -20.28 -27.22 21.08
N LEU A 234 -19.62 -26.20 20.54
CA LEU A 234 -19.96 -24.79 20.75
C LEU A 234 -21.26 -24.39 20.03
N LEU A 235 -21.52 -24.99 18.86
CA LEU A 235 -22.66 -24.64 18.02
C LEU A 235 -23.90 -25.51 18.26
N GLY A 236 -23.77 -26.61 19.01
CA GLY A 236 -24.85 -27.56 19.32
C GLY A 236 -25.36 -28.33 18.09
N THR A 237 -25.98 -29.49 18.31
CA THR A 237 -26.45 -30.37 17.22
C THR A 237 -27.90 -30.18 16.79
N GLU A 238 -28.71 -29.36 17.46
CA GLU A 238 -30.11 -29.16 17.04
C GLU A 238 -30.59 -27.72 17.27
N ALA A 239 -30.86 -27.02 16.17
CA ALA A 239 -31.73 -25.85 16.18
C ALA A 239 -32.74 -25.96 15.04
N ARG A 240 -34.03 -25.82 15.38
CA ARG A 240 -35.16 -25.88 14.45
C ARG A 240 -34.98 -24.89 13.30
N THR A 241 -34.94 -25.42 12.10
CA THR A 241 -34.80 -24.69 10.84
C THR A 241 -36.14 -24.09 10.42
N ILE A 242 -36.23 -22.75 10.40
CA ILE A 242 -37.07 -22.05 9.41
C ILE A 242 -36.21 -22.00 8.14
N PRO A 243 -36.71 -22.40 6.97
CA PRO A 243 -35.87 -22.57 5.79
C PRO A 243 -35.36 -21.21 5.31
N VAL A 244 -34.09 -20.92 5.62
CA VAL A 244 -33.29 -19.89 4.97
C VAL A 244 -32.47 -20.59 3.90
N ASP A 245 -32.63 -20.15 2.67
CA ASP A 245 -31.94 -20.69 1.51
C ASP A 245 -30.41 -20.67 1.72
N SER A 246 -29.79 -21.84 1.68
CA SER A 246 -28.46 -22.15 2.21
C SER A 246 -27.28 -21.67 1.35
N GLY A 247 -27.49 -20.66 0.50
CA GLY A 247 -26.49 -20.20 -0.47
C GLY A 247 -25.76 -18.90 -0.13
N VAL A 248 -26.37 -18.00 0.66
CA VAL A 248 -25.84 -16.64 0.86
C VAL A 248 -26.06 -16.19 2.31
N VAL A 249 -24.97 -16.04 3.06
CA VAL A 249 -25.01 -15.29 4.31
C VAL A 249 -25.18 -13.82 3.94
N ASP A 250 -26.41 -13.32 4.04
CA ASP A 250 -26.68 -11.91 3.77
C ASP A 250 -25.89 -11.03 4.73
N THR A 251 -25.01 -10.19 4.16
CA THR A 251 -24.25 -9.21 4.94
C THR A 251 -25.21 -8.27 5.68
N LEU A 252 -24.77 -7.72 6.81
CA LEU A 252 -25.53 -6.69 7.55
C LEU A 252 -25.95 -5.52 6.65
N TRP A 253 -25.15 -5.22 5.62
CA TRP A 253 -25.48 -4.22 4.62
C TRP A 253 -26.69 -4.61 3.76
N VAL A 254 -26.78 -5.87 3.29
CA VAL A 254 -27.91 -6.37 2.50
C VAL A 254 -29.20 -6.35 3.33
N LYS A 255 -29.14 -6.84 4.58
CA LYS A 255 -30.28 -6.79 5.51
C LYS A 255 -30.74 -5.36 5.75
N TRP A 256 -29.80 -4.44 5.98
CA TRP A 256 -30.13 -3.04 6.20
C TRP A 256 -30.70 -2.34 4.97
N VAL A 257 -30.20 -2.63 3.76
CA VAL A 257 -30.78 -2.09 2.51
C VAL A 257 -32.22 -2.59 2.34
N ASN A 258 -32.45 -3.88 2.61
CA ASN A 258 -33.78 -4.48 2.60
C ASN A 258 -34.72 -3.81 3.59
N GLU A 259 -34.31 -3.59 4.84
CA GLU A 259 -35.18 -3.02 5.87
C GLU A 259 -35.42 -1.51 5.71
N VAL A 260 -34.40 -0.75 5.31
CA VAL A 260 -34.48 0.73 5.32
C VAL A 260 -34.99 1.29 4.00
N TYR A 261 -34.55 0.74 2.87
CA TYR A 261 -34.89 1.28 1.55
C TYR A 261 -35.95 0.45 0.85
N LEU A 262 -35.74 -0.86 0.74
CA LEU A 262 -36.63 -1.73 -0.04
C LEU A 262 -37.92 -2.05 0.72
N ARG A 263 -37.86 -2.15 2.06
CA ARG A 263 -38.94 -2.55 2.97
C ARG A 263 -39.66 -3.81 2.50
N GLY A 264 -38.88 -4.81 2.10
CA GLY A 264 -39.39 -6.08 1.56
C GLY A 264 -39.86 -6.04 0.10
N ALA A 265 -39.78 -4.89 -0.58
CA ALA A 265 -39.98 -4.84 -2.03
C ALA A 265 -38.81 -5.49 -2.78
N SER A 266 -39.09 -6.04 -3.96
CA SER A 266 -38.03 -6.52 -4.85
C SER A 266 -37.19 -5.32 -5.32
N VAL A 267 -35.90 -5.56 -5.60
CA VAL A 267 -35.04 -4.52 -6.18
C VAL A 267 -35.62 -4.04 -7.52
N CYS A 268 -36.29 -4.92 -8.28
CA CYS A 268 -36.89 -4.64 -9.60
C CYS A 268 -38.09 -3.70 -9.56
N ASP A 269 -38.85 -3.73 -8.47
CA ASP A 269 -40.07 -2.95 -8.32
C ASP A 269 -39.86 -1.70 -7.46
N TRP A 270 -38.64 -1.51 -6.95
CA TRP A 270 -38.32 -0.44 -6.03
C TRP A 270 -38.06 0.89 -6.75
N GLN A 271 -38.80 1.93 -6.35
CA GLN A 271 -38.61 3.28 -6.85
C GLN A 271 -37.86 4.17 -5.86
N SER A 272 -36.85 4.88 -6.37
CA SER A 272 -36.04 5.77 -5.56
C SER A 272 -36.74 7.08 -5.21
N LYS A 273 -36.52 7.58 -3.99
CA LYS A 273 -37.08 8.83 -3.46
C LYS A 273 -36.02 9.93 -3.39
N LYS A 274 -36.45 11.20 -3.37
CA LYS A 274 -35.55 12.38 -3.33
C LYS A 274 -34.60 12.40 -2.12
N GLY A 275 -35.00 11.79 -1.00
CA GLY A 275 -34.18 11.66 0.22
C GLY A 275 -33.23 10.46 0.23
N ASP A 276 -33.30 9.57 -0.76
CA ASP A 276 -32.48 8.37 -0.80
C ASP A 276 -31.04 8.68 -1.20
N SER A 277 -30.15 7.77 -0.81
CA SER A 277 -28.73 7.90 -1.11
C SER A 277 -28.48 8.09 -2.61
N PRO A 278 -27.53 8.95 -3.01
CA PRO A 278 -27.17 9.12 -4.42
C PRO A 278 -26.79 7.80 -5.11
N LEU A 279 -26.20 6.86 -4.37
CA LEU A 279 -25.84 5.53 -4.88
C LEU A 279 -27.09 4.71 -5.25
N LEU A 280 -28.09 4.64 -4.36
CA LEU A 280 -29.30 3.86 -4.62
C LEU A 280 -30.16 4.48 -5.73
N ARG A 281 -30.25 5.82 -5.76
CA ARG A 281 -30.88 6.51 -6.89
C ARG A 281 -30.18 6.16 -8.21
N ARG A 282 -28.85 6.07 -8.21
CA ARG A 282 -28.10 5.67 -9.40
C ARG A 282 -28.30 4.20 -9.78
N LEU A 283 -28.52 3.31 -8.81
CA LEU A 283 -28.85 1.92 -9.06
C LEU A 283 -30.24 1.78 -9.69
N ALA A 284 -31.24 2.54 -9.21
CA ALA A 284 -32.55 2.64 -9.85
C ALA A 284 -32.43 3.18 -11.29
N ASP A 285 -31.66 4.26 -11.52
CA ASP A 285 -31.43 4.78 -12.89
C ASP A 285 -30.83 3.72 -13.83
N ILE A 286 -29.95 2.86 -13.31
CA ILE A 286 -29.31 1.81 -14.11
C ILE A 286 -30.32 0.72 -14.42
N GLN A 287 -31.08 0.29 -13.43
CA GLN A 287 -32.17 -0.66 -13.60
C GLN A 287 -33.19 -0.19 -14.62
N ASP A 288 -33.65 1.06 -14.56
CA ASP A 288 -34.58 1.62 -15.54
C ASP A 288 -34.02 1.54 -16.96
N LYS A 289 -32.71 1.77 -17.12
CA LYS A 289 -32.02 1.60 -18.41
C LYS A 289 -31.93 0.16 -18.86
N LEU A 290 -31.73 -0.79 -17.93
CA LEU A 290 -31.76 -2.22 -18.24
C LEU A 290 -33.15 -2.63 -18.71
N ILE A 291 -34.20 -2.26 -17.97
CA ILE A 291 -35.59 -2.55 -18.33
C ILE A 291 -35.92 -1.90 -19.68
N THR A 292 -35.53 -0.64 -19.91
CA THR A 292 -35.73 0.03 -21.20
C THR A 292 -34.99 -0.67 -22.35
N ALA A 293 -33.79 -1.20 -22.10
CA ALA A 293 -33.00 -1.89 -23.13
C ALA A 293 -33.51 -3.31 -23.44
N PHE A 294 -34.07 -4.01 -22.45
CA PHE A 294 -34.47 -5.41 -22.53
C PHE A 294 -35.99 -5.65 -22.59
N GLY A 295 -36.81 -4.60 -22.42
CA GLY A 295 -38.26 -4.65 -22.47
C GLY A 295 -38.91 -4.75 -21.09
N THR A 296 -38.76 -5.89 -20.40
CA THR A 296 -39.40 -6.12 -19.08
C THR A 296 -38.37 -6.42 -17.98
N SER A 297 -38.82 -6.33 -16.72
CA SER A 297 -38.01 -6.67 -15.56
C SER A 297 -37.59 -8.15 -15.55
N GLU A 298 -38.47 -9.07 -15.95
CA GLU A 298 -38.13 -10.50 -15.99
C GLU A 298 -37.05 -10.80 -17.03
N VAL A 299 -37.17 -10.22 -18.23
CA VAL A 299 -36.20 -10.42 -19.33
C VAL A 299 -34.84 -9.79 -18.97
N ALA A 300 -34.85 -8.63 -18.31
CA ALA A 300 -33.62 -8.02 -17.80
C ALA A 300 -32.93 -8.91 -16.76
N VAL A 301 -33.68 -9.54 -15.85
CA VAL A 301 -33.14 -10.46 -14.83
C VAL A 301 -32.57 -11.73 -15.47
N GLU A 302 -33.25 -12.31 -16.46
CA GLU A 302 -32.74 -13.46 -17.21
C GLU A 302 -31.41 -13.15 -17.91
N HIS A 303 -31.32 -11.99 -18.58
CA HIS A 303 -30.08 -11.54 -19.22
C HIS A 303 -28.96 -11.26 -18.21
N MET A 304 -29.27 -10.67 -17.05
CA MET A 304 -28.31 -10.51 -15.95
C MET A 304 -27.83 -11.86 -15.40
N GLY A 305 -28.70 -12.86 -15.36
CA GLY A 305 -28.37 -14.24 -15.00
C GLY A 305 -27.32 -14.83 -15.93
N ALA A 306 -27.41 -14.58 -17.24
CA ALA A 306 -26.43 -15.02 -18.23
C ALA A 306 -25.04 -14.36 -18.09
N TRP A 307 -24.95 -13.24 -17.35
CA TRP A 307 -23.68 -12.61 -17.00
C TRP A 307 -23.04 -13.21 -15.76
N SER A 308 -23.69 -14.17 -15.10
CA SER A 308 -23.17 -14.83 -13.91
C SER A 308 -22.73 -16.27 -14.21
N ASN A 309 -21.70 -16.75 -13.52
CA ASN A 309 -21.24 -18.12 -13.56
C ASN A 309 -21.12 -18.69 -12.13
N LEU A 310 -20.71 -19.96 -11.99
CA LEU A 310 -20.51 -20.63 -10.69
C LEU A 310 -19.50 -19.93 -9.74
N LYS A 311 -18.69 -18.99 -10.26
CA LYS A 311 -17.70 -18.20 -9.51
C LYS A 311 -18.15 -16.74 -9.29
N GLY A 312 -19.34 -16.35 -9.75
CA GLY A 312 -19.92 -15.01 -9.57
C GLY A 312 -20.16 -14.26 -10.88
N LEU A 313 -20.33 -12.94 -10.78
CA LEU A 313 -20.67 -12.06 -11.91
C LEU A 313 -19.47 -11.84 -12.86
N GLU A 314 -19.62 -12.19 -14.13
CA GLU A 314 -18.70 -11.86 -15.22
C GLU A 314 -18.99 -10.46 -15.77
N THR A 315 -18.36 -9.46 -15.17
CA THR A 315 -18.54 -8.04 -15.55
C THR A 315 -18.20 -7.75 -17.02
N SER A 316 -17.38 -8.58 -17.68
CA SER A 316 -17.07 -8.45 -19.11
C SER A 316 -18.28 -8.69 -20.01
N LYS A 317 -19.12 -9.69 -19.71
CA LYS A 317 -20.34 -9.98 -20.48
C LYS A 317 -21.36 -8.85 -20.38
N ALA A 318 -21.54 -8.31 -19.16
CA ALA A 318 -22.35 -7.12 -18.95
C ALA A 318 -21.79 -5.92 -19.75
N TYR A 319 -20.48 -5.72 -19.74
CA TYR A 319 -19.84 -4.59 -20.42
C TYR A 319 -19.88 -4.70 -21.95
N GLU A 320 -19.81 -5.90 -22.52
CA GLU A 320 -19.93 -6.12 -23.98
C GLU A 320 -21.33 -5.79 -24.51
N TYR A 321 -22.35 -5.84 -23.64
CA TYR A 321 -23.74 -5.56 -24.01
C TYR A 321 -24.05 -4.06 -24.14
N PHE A 322 -23.30 -3.16 -23.46
CA PHE A 322 -23.70 -1.75 -23.27
C PHE A 322 -23.03 -0.67 -24.15
N PRO A 323 -22.07 -0.94 -25.04
CA PRO A 323 -21.77 0.06 -26.08
C PRO A 323 -21.50 -0.48 -27.50
N PRO A 324 -21.77 0.35 -28.53
CA PRO A 324 -21.46 0.04 -29.93
C PRO A 324 -19.94 -0.09 -30.11
N LYS A 325 -19.49 -0.92 -31.05
CA LYS A 325 -18.06 -1.13 -31.39
C LYS A 325 -17.36 0.23 -31.61
N LEU A 326 -16.73 0.76 -30.55
CA LEU A 326 -16.05 2.05 -30.59
C LEU A 326 -14.88 2.00 -31.57
N ALA A 327 -14.71 3.06 -32.36
CA ALA A 327 -13.60 3.19 -33.30
C ALA A 327 -12.26 2.95 -32.60
N ARG A 328 -11.36 2.19 -33.27
CA ARG A 328 -10.01 1.87 -32.76
C ARG A 328 -9.27 3.17 -32.43
N GLN A 329 -9.05 3.40 -31.14
CA GLN A 329 -8.37 4.59 -30.66
C GLN A 329 -6.85 4.48 -30.84
N PRO A 330 -6.20 5.32 -31.67
CA PRO A 330 -4.79 5.18 -31.97
C PRO A 330 -3.90 5.26 -30.72
N TRP A 331 -4.25 6.09 -29.74
CA TRP A 331 -3.47 6.27 -28.51
C TRP A 331 -3.47 5.03 -27.59
N LYS A 332 -4.43 4.11 -27.73
CA LYS A 332 -4.59 2.94 -26.84
C LYS A 332 -3.32 2.10 -26.77
N ALA A 333 -2.74 1.78 -27.93
CA ALA A 333 -1.55 0.95 -28.02
C ALA A 333 -0.26 1.63 -27.53
N ALA A 334 -0.27 2.95 -27.36
CA ALA A 334 0.88 3.71 -26.87
C ALA A 334 0.85 3.86 -25.34
N ILE A 335 -0.34 4.02 -24.75
CA ILE A 335 -0.50 4.18 -23.30
C ILE A 335 -0.58 2.83 -22.58
N TRP A 336 -1.34 1.88 -23.11
CA TRP A 336 -1.61 0.60 -22.45
C TRP A 336 -0.59 -0.46 -22.88
N LYS A 337 0.65 -0.32 -22.39
CA LYS A 337 1.70 -1.33 -22.53
C LYS A 337 1.81 -2.13 -21.24
N ALA A 338 1.97 -3.46 -21.35
CA ALA A 338 2.07 -4.35 -20.19
C ALA A 338 3.21 -3.98 -19.22
N PHE A 339 4.28 -3.38 -19.73
CA PHE A 339 5.44 -2.98 -18.95
C PHE A 339 5.29 -1.63 -18.22
N ILE A 340 4.23 -0.87 -18.49
CA ILE A 340 3.95 0.39 -17.80
C ILE A 340 2.96 0.07 -16.67
N PRO A 341 3.31 0.31 -15.39
CA PRO A 341 2.39 0.02 -14.30
C PRO A 341 1.06 0.78 -14.47
N PRO A 342 -0.10 0.14 -14.22
CA PRO A 342 -1.41 0.69 -14.56
C PRO A 342 -1.67 2.10 -14.05
N LYS A 343 -1.15 2.46 -12.86
CA LYS A 343 -1.28 3.80 -12.27
C LYS A 343 -0.72 4.91 -13.17
N TYR A 344 0.41 4.68 -13.85
CA TYR A 344 1.02 5.67 -14.73
C TYR A 344 0.26 5.76 -16.05
N SER A 345 -0.14 4.61 -16.62
CA SER A 345 -0.97 4.54 -17.83
C SER A 345 -2.31 5.24 -17.65
N PHE A 346 -2.95 5.06 -16.48
CA PHE A 346 -4.23 5.66 -16.17
C PHE A 346 -4.17 7.19 -16.09
N ILE A 347 -3.18 7.74 -15.37
CA ILE A 347 -3.00 9.20 -15.28
C ILE A 347 -2.61 9.80 -16.63
N LEU A 348 -1.72 9.15 -17.38
CA LEU A 348 -1.36 9.59 -18.73
C LEU A 348 -2.58 9.59 -19.67
N TRP A 349 -3.45 8.58 -19.57
CA TRP A 349 -4.70 8.53 -20.32
C TRP A 349 -5.67 9.64 -19.93
N LEU A 350 -5.87 9.91 -18.64
CA LEU A 350 -6.71 11.02 -18.19
C LEU A 350 -6.16 12.37 -18.67
N GLY A 351 -4.84 12.54 -18.61
CA GLY A 351 -4.15 13.72 -19.15
C GLY A 351 -4.38 13.87 -20.65
N LEU A 352 -4.21 12.80 -21.43
CA LEU A 352 -4.50 12.80 -22.86
C LEU A 352 -5.95 13.17 -23.15
N ARG A 353 -6.90 12.74 -22.33
CA ARG A 353 -8.32 13.05 -22.48
C ARG A 353 -8.69 14.46 -21.98
N GLY A 354 -7.75 15.19 -21.37
CA GLY A 354 -8.01 16.48 -20.73
C GLY A 354 -9.03 16.36 -19.59
N ARG A 355 -9.00 15.24 -18.85
CA ARG A 355 -9.99 14.92 -17.79
C ARG A 355 -9.43 15.03 -16.37
N LEU A 356 -8.19 15.47 -16.22
CA LEU A 356 -7.61 15.78 -14.92
C LEU A 356 -8.14 17.11 -14.40
N ALA A 357 -8.21 17.27 -13.08
CA ALA A 357 -8.82 18.41 -12.42
C ALA A 357 -7.84 19.62 -12.33
N THR A 358 -7.44 20.12 -13.49
CA THR A 358 -6.66 21.36 -13.63
C THR A 358 -7.53 22.58 -13.31
N ARG A 359 -6.93 23.69 -12.85
CA ARG A 359 -7.70 24.87 -12.39
C ARG A 359 -8.57 25.49 -13.50
N ASP A 360 -8.15 25.46 -14.77
CA ASP A 360 -9.00 25.85 -15.91
C ASP A 360 -10.32 25.05 -16.00
N ARG A 361 -10.30 23.77 -15.63
CA ARG A 361 -11.49 22.90 -15.60
C ARG A 361 -12.30 23.02 -14.32
N LEU A 362 -11.68 23.54 -13.27
CA LEU A 362 -12.31 23.84 -11.99
C LEU A 362 -12.74 25.30 -11.90
N ALA A 363 -12.70 26.08 -12.99
CA ALA A 363 -13.09 27.49 -13.01
C ALA A 363 -14.55 27.77 -12.60
N PHE A 364 -15.38 26.73 -12.47
CA PHE A 364 -16.73 26.82 -11.91
C PHE A 364 -16.73 26.90 -10.36
N LEU A 365 -15.60 26.55 -9.72
CA LEU A 365 -15.33 26.82 -8.32
C LEU A 365 -14.65 28.19 -8.26
N ASP A 366 -15.12 29.07 -7.39
CA ASP A 366 -14.61 30.44 -7.19
C ASP A 366 -13.26 30.41 -6.45
N GLU A 367 -12.25 29.81 -7.08
CA GLU A 367 -10.91 29.57 -6.55
C GLU A 367 -9.84 30.21 -7.44
N GLU A 368 -8.64 30.38 -6.87
CA GLU A 368 -7.49 30.92 -7.60
C GLU A 368 -7.13 30.05 -8.83
N HIS A 369 -6.93 30.68 -9.99
CA HIS A 369 -6.69 29.99 -11.25
C HIS A 369 -5.19 29.85 -11.63
N SER A 370 -4.28 30.41 -10.84
CA SER A 370 -2.84 30.38 -11.08
C SER A 370 -2.27 28.96 -10.96
N CYS A 371 -1.19 28.63 -11.65
CA CYS A 371 -0.56 27.32 -11.57
C CYS A 371 0.16 27.14 -10.22
N SER A 372 -0.15 26.08 -9.48
CA SER A 372 0.45 25.83 -8.16
C SER A 372 1.96 25.51 -8.21
N LEU A 373 2.53 25.27 -9.41
CA LEU A 373 3.96 25.01 -9.59
C LEU A 373 4.78 26.28 -9.84
N CYS A 374 4.26 27.23 -10.65
CA CYS A 374 5.01 28.43 -11.03
C CYS A 374 4.36 29.74 -10.58
N ILE A 375 3.10 29.71 -10.16
CA ILE A 375 2.30 30.82 -9.62
C ILE A 375 2.02 31.96 -10.64
N ASN A 376 2.74 32.01 -11.75
CA ASN A 376 2.75 33.15 -12.68
C ASN A 376 1.76 33.04 -13.85
N THR A 377 1.13 31.89 -14.06
CA THR A 377 0.31 31.64 -15.27
C THR A 377 -0.90 30.79 -14.91
N MET A 378 -2.00 30.96 -15.63
CA MET A 378 -3.19 30.13 -15.47
C MET A 378 -2.88 28.64 -15.69
N GLU A 379 -3.40 27.77 -14.81
CA GLU A 379 -3.18 26.33 -14.93
C GLU A 379 -4.08 25.69 -15.98
N SER A 380 -3.49 25.29 -17.11
CA SER A 380 -4.08 24.32 -18.05
C SER A 380 -3.28 23.03 -18.07
N ALA A 381 -3.80 21.97 -18.71
CA ALA A 381 -3.02 20.75 -18.91
C ALA A 381 -1.74 20.98 -19.75
N GLU A 382 -1.82 21.78 -20.82
CA GLU A 382 -0.63 22.13 -21.63
C GLU A 382 0.38 22.92 -20.80
N HIS A 383 -0.10 23.87 -20.00
CA HIS A 383 0.78 24.63 -19.11
C HIS A 383 1.42 23.71 -18.08
N LEU A 384 0.62 23.01 -17.27
CA LEU A 384 1.09 22.15 -16.20
C LEU A 384 2.12 21.14 -16.68
N TYR A 385 1.91 20.50 -17.83
CA TYR A 385 2.81 19.43 -18.28
C TYR A 385 4.00 19.91 -19.12
N PHE A 386 3.88 20.97 -19.92
CA PHE A 386 4.92 21.29 -20.92
C PHE A 386 5.29 22.77 -21.01
N ALA A 387 4.43 23.72 -20.63
CA ALA A 387 4.75 25.16 -20.71
C ALA A 387 5.25 25.74 -19.39
N CYS A 388 4.88 25.16 -18.25
CA CYS A 388 5.29 25.61 -16.93
C CYS A 388 6.83 25.61 -16.80
N PRO A 389 7.47 26.68 -16.28
CA PRO A 389 8.92 26.73 -16.07
C PRO A 389 9.44 25.55 -15.23
N PHE A 390 8.71 25.21 -14.15
CA PHE A 390 9.01 24.05 -13.30
C PHE A 390 9.02 22.75 -14.13
N SER A 391 7.96 22.49 -14.89
CA SER A 391 7.83 21.28 -15.69
C SER A 391 8.84 21.24 -16.85
N ASN A 392 9.17 22.38 -17.46
CA ASN A 392 10.21 22.47 -18.48
C ASN A 392 11.60 22.09 -17.93
N TYR A 393 11.92 22.54 -16.71
CA TYR A 393 13.15 22.17 -16.01
C TYR A 393 13.20 20.65 -15.76
N VAL A 394 12.12 20.05 -15.27
CA VAL A 394 12.04 18.59 -15.10
C VAL A 394 12.23 17.88 -16.44
N TRP A 395 11.56 18.34 -17.50
CA TRP A 395 11.68 17.74 -18.83
C TRP A 395 13.06 17.91 -19.46
N SER A 396 13.81 18.99 -19.23
CA SER A 396 15.17 19.12 -19.78
C SER A 396 16.08 18.03 -19.21
N HIS A 397 16.01 17.77 -17.90
CA HIS A 397 16.81 16.75 -17.23
C HIS A 397 16.43 15.33 -17.66
N ILE A 398 15.14 15.02 -17.76
CA ILE A 398 14.69 13.70 -18.21
C ILE A 398 15.03 13.47 -19.69
N ARG A 399 14.92 14.50 -20.55
CA ARG A 399 15.29 14.40 -21.96
C ARG A 399 16.79 14.21 -22.15
N GLN A 400 17.60 14.96 -21.42
CA GLN A 400 19.06 14.81 -21.44
C GLN A 400 19.47 13.40 -20.99
N TRP A 401 18.87 12.91 -19.91
CA TRP A 401 19.17 11.58 -19.37
C TRP A 401 18.86 10.42 -20.34
N LEU A 402 17.78 10.51 -21.12
CA LEU A 402 17.35 9.45 -22.06
C LEU A 402 17.67 9.75 -23.53
N SER A 403 18.52 10.76 -23.76
CA SER A 403 18.91 11.25 -25.09
C SER A 403 17.70 11.49 -26.00
N ILE A 404 16.68 12.18 -25.48
CA ILE A 404 15.48 12.59 -26.23
C ILE A 404 15.73 13.98 -26.81
N THR A 405 15.91 14.05 -28.12
CA THR A 405 16.22 15.31 -28.84
C THR A 405 14.99 16.21 -29.00
N ARG A 406 13.80 15.61 -29.11
CA ARG A 406 12.57 16.35 -29.38
C ARG A 406 12.05 17.08 -28.13
N ARG A 407 11.68 18.34 -28.29
CA ARG A 407 10.88 19.08 -27.30
C ARG A 407 9.40 18.69 -27.42
N MET A 408 8.78 18.39 -26.29
CA MET A 408 7.36 18.04 -26.20
C MET A 408 6.57 19.27 -25.74
N PHE A 409 5.41 19.49 -26.37
CA PHE A 409 4.56 20.66 -26.09
C PHE A 409 3.16 20.26 -25.62
N THR A 410 2.71 19.05 -25.98
CA THR A 410 1.41 18.50 -25.56
C THR A 410 1.50 16.99 -25.38
N ILE A 411 0.63 16.42 -24.54
CA ILE A 411 0.56 14.96 -24.33
C ILE A 411 0.29 14.24 -25.67
N HIS A 412 -0.61 14.80 -26.49
CA HIS A 412 -0.90 14.27 -27.82
C HIS A 412 0.35 14.20 -28.72
N SER A 413 1.15 15.26 -28.76
CA SER A 413 2.38 15.29 -29.55
C SER A 413 3.43 14.30 -29.03
N ALA A 414 3.55 14.15 -27.71
CA ALA A 414 4.46 13.22 -27.06
C ALA A 414 4.08 11.75 -27.34
N VAL A 415 2.80 11.41 -27.24
CA VAL A 415 2.29 10.06 -27.54
C VAL A 415 2.43 9.75 -29.04
N LYS A 416 2.21 10.72 -29.93
CA LYS A 416 2.42 10.55 -31.38
C LYS A 416 3.90 10.33 -31.71
N TRP A 417 4.80 10.99 -30.99
CA TRP A 417 6.25 10.82 -31.13
C TRP A 417 6.71 9.41 -30.73
N LEU A 418 6.28 8.91 -29.57
CA LEU A 418 6.61 7.55 -29.11
C LEU A 418 6.26 6.43 -30.11
N LYS A 419 5.26 6.66 -30.96
CA LYS A 419 4.88 5.71 -32.02
C LYS A 419 5.82 5.73 -33.23
N LYS A 420 6.39 6.90 -33.55
CA LYS A 420 7.21 7.10 -34.74
C LYS A 420 8.68 6.78 -34.48
N GLU A 421 9.14 6.96 -33.24
CA GLU A 421 10.52 6.68 -32.86
C GLU A 421 10.76 5.16 -32.85
N LYS A 422 11.38 4.61 -33.89
CA LYS A 422 11.89 3.23 -33.94
C LYS A 422 13.42 3.17 -33.82
N THR A 423 14.08 4.28 -33.53
CA THR A 423 15.54 4.41 -33.51
C THR A 423 16.09 4.21 -32.09
N GLY A 424 16.65 3.04 -31.82
CA GLY A 424 17.28 2.67 -30.54
C GLY A 424 17.06 1.21 -30.15
N SER A 425 17.74 0.74 -29.10
CA SER A 425 17.51 -0.61 -28.55
C SER A 425 16.08 -0.75 -28.00
N SER A 426 15.56 -1.99 -27.95
CA SER A 426 14.23 -2.29 -27.38
C SER A 426 14.07 -1.74 -25.95
N VAL A 427 15.15 -1.81 -25.16
CA VAL A 427 15.19 -1.33 -23.77
C VAL A 427 15.11 0.19 -23.71
N GLN A 428 15.90 0.91 -24.50
CA GLN A 428 15.89 2.38 -24.52
C GLN A 428 14.53 2.94 -24.96
N ASN A 429 13.87 2.30 -25.94
CA ASN A 429 12.54 2.70 -26.37
C ASN A 429 11.47 2.45 -25.30
N LYS A 430 11.58 1.36 -24.54
CA LYS A 430 10.72 1.11 -23.37
C LYS A 430 10.98 2.14 -22.27
N ALA A 431 12.24 2.49 -21.99
CA ALA A 431 12.61 3.50 -21.01
C ALA A 431 12.06 4.89 -21.37
N ARG A 432 12.16 5.32 -22.64
CA ARG A 432 11.56 6.57 -23.13
C ARG A 432 10.04 6.60 -23.00
N THR A 433 9.38 5.50 -23.37
CA THR A 433 7.92 5.36 -23.22
C THR A 433 7.51 5.46 -21.75
N LEU A 434 8.24 4.78 -20.88
CA LEU A 434 7.98 4.77 -19.45
C LEU A 434 8.23 6.15 -18.83
N ALA A 435 9.32 6.81 -19.19
CA ALA A 435 9.65 8.14 -18.71
C ALA A 435 8.57 9.16 -19.06
N LEU A 436 7.95 9.08 -20.24
CA LEU A 436 6.80 9.94 -20.55
C LEU A 436 5.67 9.75 -19.53
N ALA A 437 5.26 8.49 -19.29
CA ALA A 437 4.17 8.18 -18.37
C ALA A 437 4.50 8.53 -16.91
N CYS A 438 5.74 8.24 -16.48
CA CYS A 438 6.23 8.54 -15.15
C CYS A 438 6.30 10.05 -14.91
N THR A 439 6.87 10.84 -15.83
CA THR A 439 6.97 12.29 -15.65
C THR A 439 5.60 12.97 -15.60
N VAL A 440 4.68 12.64 -16.52
CA VAL A 440 3.31 13.20 -16.49
C VAL A 440 2.60 12.87 -15.19
N CYS A 441 2.70 11.62 -14.73
CA CYS A 441 2.07 11.19 -13.48
C CYS A 441 2.71 11.85 -12.25
N SER A 442 4.04 12.00 -12.25
CA SER A 442 4.77 12.58 -11.11
C SER A 442 4.54 14.09 -11.02
N LEU A 443 4.50 14.81 -12.14
CA LEU A 443 4.10 16.22 -12.17
C LEU A 443 2.68 16.43 -11.63
N TRP A 444 1.74 15.56 -12.03
CA TRP A 444 0.37 15.60 -11.52
C TRP A 444 0.30 15.38 -10.01
N ARG A 445 1.03 14.39 -9.49
CA ARG A 445 1.07 14.10 -8.06
C ARG A 445 1.74 15.22 -7.27
N HIS A 446 2.92 15.68 -7.71
CA HIS A 446 3.65 16.76 -7.06
C HIS A 446 2.81 18.04 -6.94
N ARG A 447 2.08 18.40 -8.01
CA ARG A 447 1.11 19.49 -7.99
C ARG A 447 0.01 19.28 -6.94
N ASN A 448 -0.53 18.07 -6.83
CA ASN A 448 -1.56 17.77 -5.83
C ASN A 448 -1.01 17.76 -4.40
N GLU A 449 0.23 17.31 -4.19
CA GLU A 449 0.88 17.36 -2.88
C GLU A 449 1.14 18.80 -2.43
N ILE A 450 1.47 19.72 -3.35
CA ILE A 450 1.56 21.15 -3.04
C ILE A 450 0.19 21.70 -2.60
N ILE A 451 -0.89 21.35 -3.31
CA ILE A 451 -2.24 21.88 -3.03
C ILE A 451 -2.85 21.30 -1.75
N PHE A 452 -2.79 19.99 -1.58
CA PHE A 452 -3.53 19.28 -0.53
C PHE A 452 -2.68 18.94 0.70
N GLU A 453 -1.35 18.84 0.55
CA GLU A 453 -0.42 18.49 1.63
C GLU A 453 0.50 19.65 2.01
N GLY A 454 0.39 20.81 1.34
CA GLY A 454 1.18 22.01 1.65
C GLY A 454 2.68 21.86 1.38
N LYS A 455 3.09 20.89 0.55
CA LYS A 455 4.51 20.68 0.23
C LYS A 455 5.09 21.84 -0.59
N ALA A 456 6.39 22.06 -0.44
CA ALA A 456 7.12 23.01 -1.28
C ALA A 456 7.41 22.45 -2.68
N PRO A 457 7.47 23.29 -3.73
CA PRO A 457 7.97 22.89 -5.04
C PRO A 457 9.42 22.39 -4.97
N ASN A 458 9.67 21.12 -5.33
CA ASN A 458 11.00 20.50 -5.33
C ASN A 458 11.28 19.83 -6.69
N PRO A 459 11.86 20.54 -7.67
CA PRO A 459 12.11 19.98 -8.99
C PRO A 459 13.17 18.88 -8.99
N ASP A 460 14.22 19.01 -8.18
CA ASP A 460 15.35 18.07 -8.14
C ASP A 460 14.96 16.73 -7.52
N GLY A 461 14.25 16.76 -6.39
CA GLY A 461 13.66 15.56 -5.78
C GLY A 461 12.70 14.84 -6.72
N LEU A 462 11.91 15.61 -7.48
CA LEU A 462 11.00 15.04 -8.47
C LEU A 462 11.76 14.37 -9.64
N ILE A 463 12.83 14.99 -10.14
CA ILE A 463 13.70 14.41 -11.18
C ILE A 463 14.31 13.10 -10.69
N ALA A 464 14.87 13.09 -9.48
CA ALA A 464 15.45 11.89 -8.87
C ALA A 464 14.40 10.77 -8.75
N CYS A 465 13.21 11.08 -8.24
CA CYS A 465 12.10 10.13 -8.10
C CYS A 465 11.67 9.52 -9.45
N ILE A 466 11.57 10.34 -10.51
CA ILE A 466 11.24 9.87 -11.86
C ILE A 466 12.33 8.93 -12.39
N LYS A 467 13.61 9.33 -12.30
CA LYS A 467 14.75 8.52 -12.76
C LYS A 467 14.77 7.15 -12.06
N ILE A 468 14.68 7.15 -10.73
CA ILE A 468 14.63 5.92 -9.92
C ILE A 468 13.46 5.04 -10.33
N THR A 469 12.26 5.62 -10.47
CA THR A 469 11.06 4.88 -10.88
C THR A 469 11.24 4.20 -12.23
N VAL A 470 11.79 4.93 -13.22
CA VAL A 470 12.04 4.40 -14.56
C VAL A 470 13.09 3.29 -14.52
N CYS A 471 14.24 3.52 -13.86
CA CYS A 471 15.30 2.52 -13.70
C CYS A 471 14.76 1.24 -13.05
N ARG A 472 14.02 1.36 -11.95
CA ARG A 472 13.49 0.21 -11.21
C ARG A 472 12.60 -0.67 -12.08
N ILE A 473 11.68 -0.06 -12.83
CA ILE A 473 10.76 -0.81 -13.70
C ILE A 473 11.54 -1.45 -14.85
N ILE A 474 12.49 -0.73 -15.45
CA ILE A 474 13.33 -1.29 -16.53
C ILE A 474 14.19 -2.45 -16.02
N PHE A 475 14.83 -2.31 -14.86
CA PHE A 475 15.63 -3.36 -14.24
C PHE A 475 14.79 -4.59 -13.88
N ALA A 476 13.57 -4.41 -13.36
CA ALA A 476 12.64 -5.51 -13.10
C ALA A 476 12.23 -6.25 -14.38
N LEU A 477 12.17 -5.57 -15.53
CA LEU A 477 11.86 -6.18 -16.82
C LEU A 477 13.06 -6.81 -17.50
N PHE A 478 14.27 -6.35 -17.19
CA PHE A 478 15.54 -6.77 -17.78
C PHE A 478 16.62 -6.93 -16.71
N PRO A 479 16.48 -7.91 -15.79
CA PRO A 479 17.39 -8.07 -14.65
C PRO A 479 18.83 -8.45 -15.04
N TYR A 480 19.07 -8.88 -16.28
CA TYR A 480 20.35 -9.38 -16.77
C TYR A 480 20.91 -8.60 -17.99
N GLY A 481 20.44 -7.38 -18.27
CA GLY A 481 20.88 -6.67 -19.48
C GLY A 481 20.79 -5.15 -19.42
N PHE A 482 21.96 -4.51 -19.39
CA PHE A 482 22.24 -3.18 -19.90
C PHE A 482 23.36 -3.25 -20.92
#